data_AF-A0A9Y1FMT2-F1
#
_entry.id   AF-A0A9Y1FMT2-F1
#
_cell.length_a   1.000
_cell.length_b   1.000
_cell.length_c   1.000
_cell.angle_alpha   90.00
_cell.angle_beta   90.00
_cell.angle_gamma   90.00
#
_symmetry.space_group_name_H-M   'P 1'
#
loop_
_entity.id
_entity.type
_entity.pdbx_description
1 polymer ?
#
loop_
_entity_poly.entity_id
_entity_poly.type
_entity_poly.pdbx_seq_one_letter_code
_entity_poly.pdbx_strand_id
1 'polypeptide(L)'
;MKDNKAKARWMLYPYRLAHHPTCEKYKDHVYTIKGIKVCRGCFNLYLGQIVGLILAFILSFVLDVEFWIPFILTYVLYSFTLLNLKFEIPRLIKDFFRFLLGIAVIMSYLTVILSIFELIKGINILAIVSLFLVGLTHLLSRTLLVKWRNGQNRKICLSCEQYHLPRCEGMKLAYDRMISLQVSELGDAFSDD
;
A
#
# COMPACT_ATOMS: atom_id res chain seq x y z
N MET A 1 19.37 -23.67 -6.49
CA MET A 1 19.85 -22.26 -6.48
C MET A 1 19.15 -21.32 -7.49
N LYS A 2 17.95 -21.65 -8.01
CA LYS A 2 17.22 -20.82 -9.01
C LYS A 2 16.29 -19.75 -8.42
N ASP A 3 16.20 -19.64 -7.09
CA ASP A 3 15.14 -18.85 -6.42
C ASP A 3 15.58 -17.46 -5.92
N ASN A 4 16.85 -17.07 -6.15
CA ASN A 4 17.34 -15.73 -5.79
C ASN A 4 17.22 -14.69 -6.93
N LYS A 5 16.92 -15.11 -8.17
CA LYS A 5 16.84 -14.20 -9.33
C LYS A 5 15.54 -13.39 -9.41
N ALA A 6 14.45 -13.88 -8.79
CA ALA A 6 13.18 -13.14 -8.72
C ALA A 6 13.22 -11.99 -7.70
N LYS A 7 14.05 -12.09 -6.64
CA LYS A 7 14.18 -11.06 -5.60
C LYS A 7 14.96 -9.82 -6.04
N ALA A 8 15.83 -9.92 -7.05
CA ALA A 8 16.58 -8.78 -7.57
C ALA A 8 15.69 -7.78 -8.35
N ARG A 9 14.58 -8.23 -8.95
CA ARG A 9 13.67 -7.39 -9.77
C ARG A 9 12.81 -6.41 -8.97
N TRP A 10 12.60 -6.64 -7.68
CA TRP A 10 11.77 -5.78 -6.82
C TRP A 10 12.51 -4.52 -6.33
N MET A 11 13.80 -4.39 -6.65
CA MET A 11 14.69 -3.34 -6.13
C MET A 11 15.25 -2.41 -7.22
N LEU A 12 14.53 -2.19 -8.32
CA LEU A 12 14.92 -1.23 -9.36
C LEU A 12 14.73 0.21 -8.87
N TYR A 13 15.71 0.67 -8.10
CA TYR A 13 15.96 2.08 -7.80
C TYR A 13 15.84 2.93 -9.09
N PRO A 14 15.15 4.09 -9.09
CA PRO A 14 14.51 4.76 -7.96
C PRO A 14 13.08 4.27 -7.63
N TYR A 15 12.54 3.27 -8.32
CA TYR A 15 11.11 2.88 -8.27
C TYR A 15 10.76 1.83 -7.19
N ARG A 16 11.52 1.75 -6.09
CA ARG A 16 11.32 0.70 -5.06
C ARG A 16 9.90 0.70 -4.46
N LEU A 17 9.23 1.85 -4.44
CA LEU A 17 7.85 2.01 -3.96
C LEU A 17 6.95 2.79 -4.93
N ALA A 18 7.52 3.40 -5.96
CA ALA A 18 6.81 4.19 -6.96
C ALA A 18 6.31 3.27 -8.10
N HIS A 19 5.11 2.72 -7.92
CA HIS A 19 4.40 2.03 -9.00
C HIS A 19 3.71 3.00 -9.98
N HIS A 20 3.92 4.31 -9.81
CA HIS A 20 3.41 5.35 -10.68
C HIS A 20 4.53 5.91 -11.57
N PRO A 21 4.20 6.36 -12.80
CA PRO A 21 5.14 7.11 -13.63
C PRO A 21 5.72 8.30 -12.89
N THR A 22 6.97 8.66 -13.19
CA THR A 22 7.63 9.83 -12.57
C THR A 22 7.57 11.10 -13.43
N CYS A 23 6.63 11.15 -14.39
CA CYS A 23 6.41 12.31 -15.24
C CYS A 23 5.73 13.44 -14.46
N GLU A 24 5.71 14.64 -15.04
CA GLU A 24 5.21 15.86 -14.40
C GLU A 24 3.77 15.73 -13.87
N LYS A 25 2.90 14.98 -14.58
CA LYS A 25 1.51 14.72 -14.16
C LYS A 25 1.39 13.94 -12.84
N TYR A 26 2.45 13.24 -12.42
CA TYR A 26 2.51 12.45 -11.20
C TYR A 26 3.47 13.03 -10.15
N LYS A 27 4.00 14.25 -10.35
CA LYS A 27 4.95 14.86 -9.39
C LYS A 27 4.39 14.91 -7.97
N ASP A 28 3.10 15.21 -7.82
CA ASP A 28 2.44 15.31 -6.52
C ASP A 28 2.14 13.94 -5.87
N HIS A 29 2.38 12.84 -6.60
CA HIS A 29 2.21 11.47 -6.12
C HIS A 29 3.49 10.86 -5.56
N VAL A 30 4.59 11.60 -5.58
CA VAL A 30 5.92 11.12 -5.23
C VAL A 30 6.58 12.10 -4.26
N TYR A 31 7.25 11.58 -3.22
CA TYR A 31 8.20 12.33 -2.42
C TYR A 31 9.60 12.19 -3.02
N THR A 32 10.35 13.28 -3.07
CA THR A 32 11.77 13.27 -3.48
C THR A 32 12.64 13.48 -2.25
N ILE A 33 13.29 12.43 -1.77
CA ILE A 33 14.14 12.44 -0.57
C ILE A 33 15.58 12.13 -1.00
N LYS A 34 16.49 13.11 -0.92
CA LYS A 34 17.89 12.96 -1.37
C LYS A 34 18.02 12.38 -2.80
N GLY A 35 17.16 12.84 -3.72
CA GLY A 35 17.11 12.34 -5.10
C GLY A 35 16.35 11.02 -5.29
N ILE A 36 15.90 10.37 -4.22
CA ILE A 36 15.13 9.13 -4.26
C ILE A 36 13.64 9.45 -4.36
N LYS A 37 12.96 8.86 -5.34
CA LYS A 37 11.52 9.02 -5.58
C LYS A 37 10.72 7.93 -4.88
N VAL A 38 9.87 8.28 -3.92
CA VAL A 38 9.05 7.35 -3.13
C VAL A 38 7.57 7.63 -3.35
N CYS A 39 6.74 6.60 -3.56
CA CYS A 39 5.28 6.80 -3.65
C CYS A 39 4.75 7.37 -2.33
N ARG A 40 4.20 8.58 -2.42
CA ARG A 40 3.63 9.33 -1.30
C ARG A 40 2.54 8.53 -0.58
N GLY A 41 1.65 7.89 -1.35
CA GLY A 41 0.57 7.07 -0.77
C GLY A 41 1.04 5.80 -0.07
N CYS A 42 2.04 5.09 -0.62
CA CYS A 42 2.60 3.89 0.01
C CYS A 42 3.42 4.24 1.24
N PHE A 43 4.19 5.32 1.19
CA PHE A 43 4.98 5.80 2.32
C PHE A 43 4.10 6.06 3.55
N ASN A 44 3.05 6.87 3.39
CA ASN A 44 2.15 7.20 4.50
C ASN A 44 1.41 5.96 5.02
N LEU A 45 0.98 5.05 4.12
CA LEU A 45 0.35 3.79 4.51
C LEU A 45 1.29 2.92 5.37
N TYR A 46 2.54 2.74 4.94
CA TYR A 46 3.52 1.93 5.68
C TYR A 46 3.93 2.58 7.00
N LEU A 47 4.09 3.90 7.02
CA LEU A 47 4.31 4.63 8.27
C LEU A 47 3.16 4.40 9.26
N GLY A 48 1.92 4.43 8.76
CA GLY A 48 0.73 4.08 9.56
C GLY A 48 0.75 2.65 10.07
N GLN A 49 1.18 1.69 9.25
CA GLN A 49 1.32 0.30 9.69
C GLN A 49 2.38 0.13 10.78
N ILE A 50 3.52 0.82 10.68
CA ILE A 50 4.55 0.79 11.73
C ILE A 50 3.98 1.31 13.05
N VAL A 51 3.29 2.45 13.03
CA VAL A 51 2.61 3.00 14.22
C VAL A 51 1.52 2.04 14.72
N GLY A 52 0.75 1.45 13.81
CA GLY A 52 -0.28 0.47 14.14
C GLY A 52 0.28 -0.79 14.81
N LEU A 53 1.47 -1.25 14.44
CA LEU A 53 2.14 -2.39 15.08
C LEU A 53 2.59 -2.05 16.51
N ILE A 54 3.12 -0.84 16.72
CA ILE A 54 3.48 -0.36 18.06
C ILE A 54 2.23 -0.26 18.93
N LEU A 55 1.14 0.31 18.40
CA LEU A 55 -0.13 0.39 19.10
C LEU A 55 -0.71 -1.00 19.40
N ALA A 56 -0.65 -1.93 18.44
CA ALA A 56 -1.12 -3.30 18.65
C ALA A 56 -0.36 -3.99 19.79
N PHE A 57 0.96 -3.81 19.84
CA PHE A 57 1.78 -4.33 20.93
C PHE A 57 1.36 -3.75 22.29
N ILE A 58 1.19 -2.43 22.39
CA ILE A 58 0.77 -1.76 23.63
C ILE A 58 -0.63 -2.24 24.05
N LEU A 59 -1.58 -2.25 23.12
CA LEU A 59 -2.96 -2.65 23.38
C LEU A 59 -3.03 -4.10 23.87
N SER A 60 -2.28 -5.02 23.27
CA SER A 60 -2.34 -6.45 23.62
C SER A 60 -1.51 -6.83 24.84
N PHE A 61 -0.29 -6.32 24.97
CA PHE A 61 0.65 -6.80 26.00
C PHE A 61 0.77 -5.89 27.22
N VAL A 62 0.44 -4.60 27.07
CA VAL A 62 0.54 -3.63 28.18
C VAL A 62 -0.84 -3.37 28.78
N LEU A 63 -1.86 -3.20 27.93
CA LEU A 63 -3.20 -2.82 28.36
C LEU A 63 -4.20 -3.98 28.40
N ASP A 64 -3.83 -5.15 27.86
CA ASP A 64 -4.67 -6.36 27.80
C ASP A 64 -6.11 -6.09 27.31
N VAL A 65 -6.22 -5.37 26.18
CA VAL A 65 -7.54 -4.98 25.66
C VAL A 65 -8.27 -6.14 24.99
N GLU A 66 -9.59 -6.16 25.16
CA GLU A 66 -10.48 -7.08 24.45
C GLU A 66 -10.59 -6.77 22.95
N PHE A 67 -10.99 -7.76 22.15
CA PHE A 67 -11.05 -7.68 20.68
C PHE A 67 -11.96 -6.58 20.13
N TRP A 68 -12.97 -6.13 20.89
CA TRP A 68 -13.92 -5.11 20.44
C TRP A 68 -13.29 -3.72 20.33
N ILE A 69 -12.24 -3.42 21.11
CA ILE A 69 -11.52 -2.14 21.04
C ILE A 69 -10.81 -1.98 19.68
N PRO A 70 -9.90 -2.89 19.26
CA PRO A 70 -9.27 -2.80 17.94
C PRO A 70 -10.31 -2.95 16.80
N PHE A 71 -11.42 -3.65 17.05
CA PHE A 71 -12.51 -3.74 16.08
C PHE A 71 -13.13 -2.36 15.81
N ILE A 72 -13.55 -1.64 16.86
CA ILE A 72 -14.11 -0.28 16.73
C ILE A 72 -13.07 0.65 16.10
N LEU A 73 -11.81 0.62 16.57
CA LEU A 73 -10.74 1.45 16.01
C LEU A 73 -10.54 1.20 14.52
N THR A 74 -10.61 -0.06 14.07
CA THR A 74 -10.51 -0.41 12.65
C THR A 74 -11.53 0.38 11.83
N TYR A 75 -12.82 0.38 12.23
CA TYR A 75 -13.87 1.04 11.46
C TYR A 75 -13.85 2.57 11.59
N VAL A 76 -13.55 3.09 12.78
CA VAL A 76 -13.39 4.54 12.99
C VAL A 76 -12.28 5.08 12.07
N LEU A 77 -11.12 4.43 12.07
CA LEU A 77 -9.97 4.86 11.25
C LEU A 77 -10.20 4.61 9.76
N TYR A 78 -10.83 3.49 9.39
CA TYR A 78 -11.14 3.16 8.00
C TYR A 78 -12.16 4.13 7.39
N SER A 79 -13.11 4.67 8.19
CA SER A 79 -14.13 5.62 7.70
C SER A 79 -13.54 6.85 7.02
N PHE A 80 -12.39 7.36 7.48
CA PHE A 80 -11.68 8.48 6.86
C PHE A 80 -11.24 8.18 5.42
N THR A 81 -10.94 6.91 5.11
CA THR A 81 -10.63 6.51 3.73
C THR A 81 -11.83 6.64 2.81
N LEU A 82 -13.04 6.37 3.33
CA LEU A 82 -14.29 6.50 2.57
C LEU A 82 -14.62 7.98 2.29
N LEU A 83 -14.30 8.89 3.22
CA LEU A 83 -14.48 10.34 3.00
C LEU A 83 -13.67 10.83 1.78
N ASN A 84 -12.48 10.26 1.54
CA ASN A 84 -11.65 10.57 0.38
C ASN A 84 -12.28 10.18 -0.97
N LEU A 85 -13.26 9.29 -0.98
CA LEU A 85 -13.95 8.89 -2.21
C LEU A 85 -14.96 9.93 -2.69
N LYS A 86 -15.56 10.66 -1.75
CA LYS A 86 -16.70 11.56 -2.02
C LYS A 86 -16.29 13.02 -2.13
N PHE A 87 -15.25 13.44 -1.41
CA PHE A 87 -14.89 14.85 -1.29
C PHE A 87 -13.56 15.17 -1.99
N GLU A 88 -13.46 16.38 -2.55
CA GLU A 88 -12.21 16.92 -3.07
C GLU A 88 -11.33 17.41 -1.92
N ILE A 89 -10.62 16.46 -1.32
CA ILE A 89 -9.82 16.73 -0.13
C ILE A 89 -8.41 17.23 -0.51
N PRO A 90 -7.86 18.24 0.21
CA PRO A 90 -6.47 18.67 0.07
C PRO A 90 -5.46 17.53 0.19
N ARG A 91 -4.34 17.65 -0.51
CA ARG A 91 -3.36 16.54 -0.62
C ARG A 91 -2.82 16.08 0.73
N LEU A 92 -2.52 17.02 1.64
CA LEU A 92 -2.00 16.70 2.97
C LEU A 92 -2.99 15.87 3.80
N ILE A 93 -4.29 16.17 3.70
CA ILE A 93 -5.32 15.40 4.41
C ILE A 93 -5.48 14.01 3.78
N LYS A 94 -5.37 13.89 2.44
CA LYS A 94 -5.35 12.57 1.77
C LYS A 94 -4.19 11.68 2.25
N ASP A 95 -3.03 12.27 2.51
CA ASP A 95 -1.88 11.57 3.08
C ASP A 95 -2.12 11.13 4.51
N PHE A 96 -2.69 12.01 5.33
CA PHE A 96 -3.06 11.69 6.69
C PHE A 96 -4.09 10.54 6.73
N PHE A 97 -5.10 10.55 5.85
CA PHE A 97 -6.05 9.45 5.75
C PHE A 97 -5.41 8.15 5.29
N ARG A 98 -4.38 8.21 4.41
CA ARG A 98 -3.57 7.04 4.05
C ARG A 98 -2.78 6.50 5.22
N PHE A 99 -2.27 7.37 6.08
CA PHE A 99 -1.62 6.99 7.33
C PHE A 99 -2.60 6.31 8.30
N LEU A 100 -3.79 6.90 8.53
CA LEU A 100 -4.83 6.30 9.37
C LEU A 100 -5.29 4.93 8.83
N LEU A 101 -5.40 4.79 7.50
CA LEU A 101 -5.69 3.49 6.87
C LEU A 101 -4.61 2.44 7.20
N GLY A 102 -3.35 2.84 7.27
CA GLY A 102 -2.25 1.95 7.65
C GLY A 102 -2.43 1.40 9.06
N ILE A 103 -2.79 2.26 10.01
CA ILE A 103 -3.12 1.86 11.39
C ILE A 103 -4.35 0.94 11.39
N ALA A 104 -5.41 1.31 10.67
CA ALA A 104 -6.65 0.54 10.58
C ALA A 104 -6.41 -0.89 10.08
N VAL A 105 -5.51 -1.08 9.10
CA VAL A 105 -5.14 -2.41 8.60
C VAL A 105 -4.53 -3.27 9.71
N ILE A 106 -3.61 -2.72 10.51
CA ILE A 106 -3.01 -3.48 11.61
C ILE A 106 -4.03 -3.78 12.71
N MET A 107 -4.87 -2.79 13.07
CA MET A 107 -5.96 -3.02 14.03
C MET A 107 -6.91 -4.13 13.56
N SER A 108 -7.19 -4.21 12.25
CA SER A 108 -8.05 -5.26 11.69
C SER A 108 -7.44 -6.65 11.84
N TYR A 109 -6.13 -6.79 11.68
CA TYR A 109 -5.43 -8.05 11.92
C TYR A 109 -5.42 -8.41 13.40
N LEU A 110 -5.20 -7.41 14.28
CA LEU A 110 -5.25 -7.64 15.71
C LEU A 110 -6.64 -8.10 16.15
N THR A 111 -7.71 -7.47 15.65
CA THR A 111 -9.08 -7.93 15.86
C THR A 111 -9.26 -9.38 15.47
N VAL A 112 -8.79 -9.78 14.27
CA VAL A 112 -8.90 -11.18 13.83
C VAL A 112 -8.20 -12.12 14.80
N ILE A 113 -6.99 -11.80 15.22
CA ILE A 113 -6.20 -12.62 16.15
C ILE A 113 -6.94 -12.77 17.49
N LEU A 114 -7.34 -11.66 18.12
CA LEU A 114 -8.01 -11.68 19.42
C LEU A 114 -9.38 -12.35 19.35
N SER A 115 -10.16 -12.12 18.29
CA SER A 115 -11.44 -12.80 18.08
C SER A 115 -11.27 -14.32 17.94
N ILE A 116 -10.20 -14.81 17.30
CA ILE A 116 -9.90 -16.24 17.24
C ILE A 116 -9.59 -16.80 18.63
N PHE A 117 -8.78 -16.10 19.44
CA PHE A 117 -8.50 -16.53 20.80
C PHE A 117 -9.75 -16.60 21.68
N GLU A 118 -10.66 -15.63 21.55
CA GLU A 118 -11.96 -15.68 22.23
C GLU A 118 -12.80 -16.89 21.80
N LEU A 119 -12.79 -17.24 20.51
CA LEU A 119 -13.52 -18.41 20.01
C LEU A 119 -12.93 -19.75 20.48
N ILE A 120 -11.63 -19.80 20.77
CA ILE A 120 -10.99 -20.98 21.35
C ILE A 120 -11.45 -21.19 22.80
N LYS A 121 -11.68 -20.10 23.56
CA LYS A 121 -12.18 -20.17 24.94
C LYS A 121 -13.66 -20.58 25.01
N GLY A 122 -14.44 -20.27 23.97
CA GLY A 122 -15.84 -20.64 23.87
C GLY A 122 -16.56 -19.91 22.73
N ILE A 123 -17.82 -20.28 22.47
CA ILE A 123 -18.58 -19.63 21.40
C ILE A 123 -18.94 -18.20 21.81
N ASN A 124 -18.34 -17.23 21.12
CA ASN A 124 -18.65 -15.81 21.27
C ASN A 124 -19.21 -15.26 19.94
N ILE A 125 -20.50 -14.94 19.92
CA ILE A 125 -21.20 -14.46 18.71
C ILE A 125 -20.59 -13.14 18.21
N LEU A 126 -20.19 -12.24 19.10
CA LEU A 126 -19.59 -10.97 18.71
C LEU A 126 -18.23 -11.16 18.04
N ALA A 127 -17.45 -12.15 18.49
CA ALA A 127 -16.19 -12.51 17.84
C ALA A 127 -16.44 -13.04 16.42
N ILE A 128 -17.45 -13.90 16.20
CA ILE A 128 -17.84 -14.39 14.86
C ILE A 128 -18.27 -13.23 13.95
N VAL A 129 -19.14 -12.34 14.44
CA VAL A 129 -19.62 -11.17 13.69
C VAL A 129 -18.44 -10.26 13.33
N SER A 130 -17.51 -10.03 14.26
CA SER A 130 -16.33 -9.21 13.99
C SER A 130 -15.46 -9.79 12.87
N LEU A 131 -15.21 -11.10 12.87
CA LEU A 131 -14.44 -11.78 11.84
C LEU A 131 -15.11 -11.68 10.47
N PHE A 132 -16.43 -11.91 10.43
CA PHE A 132 -17.21 -11.80 9.20
C PHE A 132 -17.15 -10.38 8.62
N LEU A 133 -17.38 -9.35 9.46
CA LEU A 133 -17.38 -7.95 9.03
C LEU A 133 -15.98 -7.49 8.58
N VAL A 134 -14.91 -7.86 9.29
CA VAL A 134 -13.54 -7.54 8.89
C VAL A 134 -13.19 -8.22 7.57
N GLY A 135 -13.53 -9.51 7.42
CA GLY A 135 -13.31 -10.26 6.18
C GLY A 135 -14.06 -9.65 4.98
N LEU A 136 -15.34 -9.32 5.18
CA LEU A 136 -16.16 -8.66 4.16
C LEU A 136 -15.58 -7.28 3.78
N THR A 137 -15.18 -6.49 4.78
CA THR A 137 -14.59 -5.17 4.55
C THR A 137 -13.29 -5.29 3.75
N HIS A 138 -12.44 -6.26 4.06
CA HIS A 138 -11.20 -6.50 3.31
C HIS A 138 -11.47 -6.89 1.85
N LEU A 139 -12.46 -7.77 1.61
CA LEU A 139 -12.86 -8.19 0.27
C LEU A 139 -13.42 -7.02 -0.55
N LEU A 140 -14.31 -6.23 0.03
CA LEU A 140 -14.89 -5.04 -0.61
C LEU A 140 -13.82 -3.98 -0.88
N SER A 141 -12.90 -3.77 0.06
CA SER A 141 -11.77 -2.84 -0.12
C SER A 141 -10.91 -3.24 -1.31
N ARG A 142 -10.56 -4.53 -1.42
CA ARG A 142 -9.71 -5.05 -2.49
C ARG A 142 -10.35 -4.95 -3.87
N THR A 143 -11.67 -5.12 -3.95
CA THR A 143 -12.39 -5.08 -5.24
C THR A 143 -12.78 -3.65 -5.63
N LEU A 144 -13.47 -2.92 -4.75
CA LEU A 144 -14.06 -1.63 -5.06
C LEU A 144 -13.04 -0.49 -5.01
N LEU A 145 -12.27 -0.36 -3.92
CA LEU A 145 -11.34 0.77 -3.77
C LEU A 145 -10.18 0.68 -4.75
N VAL A 146 -9.68 -0.53 -5.02
CA VAL A 146 -8.61 -0.73 -6.00
C VAL A 146 -9.10 -0.37 -7.40
N LYS A 147 -10.29 -0.83 -7.81
CA LYS A 147 -10.89 -0.50 -9.10
C LYS A 147 -11.10 1.01 -9.24
N TRP A 148 -11.66 1.65 -8.22
CA TRP A 148 -11.86 3.11 -8.21
C TRP A 148 -10.54 3.88 -8.34
N ARG A 149 -9.53 3.54 -7.53
CA ARG A 149 -8.22 4.20 -7.56
C ARG A 149 -7.52 4.01 -8.91
N ASN A 150 -7.59 2.81 -9.46
CA ASN A 150 -7.02 2.52 -10.78
C ASN A 150 -7.74 3.33 -11.87
N GLY A 151 -9.05 3.53 -11.77
CA GLY A 151 -9.81 4.42 -12.64
C GLY A 151 -9.32 5.87 -12.57
N GLN A 152 -9.09 6.41 -11.36
CA GLN A 152 -8.57 7.77 -11.19
C GLN A 152 -7.15 7.93 -11.75
N ASN A 153 -6.26 6.99 -11.46
CA ASN A 153 -4.91 6.98 -12.02
C ASN A 153 -4.95 6.88 -13.56
N ARG A 154 -5.87 6.08 -14.12
CA ARG A 154 -6.07 6.00 -15.57
C ARG A 154 -6.51 7.35 -16.15
N LYS A 155 -7.41 8.09 -15.50
CA LYS A 155 -7.81 9.44 -15.94
C LYS A 155 -6.62 10.41 -15.97
N ILE A 156 -5.76 10.39 -14.94
CA ILE A 156 -4.54 11.20 -14.91
C ILE A 156 -3.62 10.81 -16.07
N CYS A 157 -3.44 9.50 -16.31
CA CYS A 157 -2.63 9.00 -17.42
C CYS A 157 -3.17 9.44 -18.79
N LEU A 158 -4.48 9.36 -19.00
CA LEU A 158 -5.15 9.77 -20.24
C LEU A 158 -5.01 11.28 -20.52
N SER A 159 -4.84 12.10 -19.48
CA SER A 159 -4.58 13.54 -19.63
C SER A 159 -3.13 13.90 -19.96
N CYS A 160 -2.25 12.91 -20.09
CA CYS A 160 -0.84 13.11 -20.42
C CYS A 160 -0.65 13.17 -21.94
N GLU A 161 0.12 14.15 -22.41
CA GLU A 161 0.48 14.30 -23.83
C GLU A 161 1.18 13.06 -24.38
N GLN A 162 1.95 12.37 -23.54
CA GLN A 162 2.68 11.15 -23.89
C GLN A 162 1.82 9.86 -23.82
N TYR A 163 0.51 9.96 -23.57
CA TYR A 163 -0.36 8.78 -23.41
C TYR A 163 -0.40 7.86 -24.64
N HIS A 164 -0.26 8.44 -25.84
CA HIS A 164 -0.28 7.72 -27.11
C HIS A 164 1.01 6.93 -27.37
N LEU A 165 2.09 7.24 -26.66
CA LEU A 165 3.35 6.52 -26.78
C LEU A 165 3.25 5.17 -26.06
N PRO A 166 3.96 4.13 -26.53
CA PRO A 166 4.01 2.85 -25.83
C PRO A 166 4.46 2.99 -24.37
N ARG A 167 5.30 4.00 -24.07
CA ARG A 167 5.76 4.36 -22.73
C ARG A 167 5.99 5.87 -22.61
N CYS A 168 5.56 6.45 -21.49
CA CYS A 168 5.90 7.84 -21.16
C CYS A 168 7.32 7.96 -20.59
N GLU A 169 7.91 9.15 -20.65
CA GLU A 169 9.26 9.43 -20.14
C GLU A 169 9.40 9.10 -18.66
N GLY A 170 8.34 9.32 -17.89
CA GLY A 170 8.28 8.99 -16.46
C GLY A 170 8.48 7.51 -16.13
N MET A 171 8.26 6.63 -17.13
CA MET A 171 8.49 5.18 -17.06
C MET A 171 9.73 4.74 -17.86
N LYS A 172 10.20 5.55 -18.80
CA LYS A 172 11.36 5.24 -19.66
C LYS A 172 12.62 5.01 -18.83
N LEU A 173 12.90 5.87 -17.85
CA LEU A 173 14.02 5.70 -16.91
C LEU A 173 13.96 4.38 -16.12
N ALA A 174 12.77 3.94 -15.70
CA ALA A 174 12.59 2.65 -15.01
C ALA A 174 12.93 1.49 -15.95
N TYR A 175 12.46 1.61 -17.18
CA TYR A 175 12.56 0.57 -18.20
C TYR A 175 13.97 0.44 -18.74
N ASP A 176 14.62 1.55 -19.10
CA ASP A 176 15.99 1.57 -19.61
C ASP A 176 16.95 0.99 -18.57
N ARG A 177 16.71 1.27 -17.28
CA ARG A 177 17.47 0.64 -16.20
C ARG A 177 17.17 -0.85 -16.02
N MET A 178 15.93 -1.27 -16.23
CA MET A 178 15.57 -2.68 -16.21
C MET A 178 16.28 -3.43 -17.34
N ILE A 179 16.29 -2.87 -18.55
CA ILE A 179 17.05 -3.42 -19.68
C ILE A 179 18.53 -3.45 -19.34
N SER A 180 19.13 -2.34 -18.88
CA SER A 180 20.57 -2.28 -18.62
C SER A 180 21.02 -3.32 -17.60
N LEU A 181 20.17 -3.61 -16.60
CA LEU A 181 20.44 -4.66 -15.62
C LEU A 181 20.22 -6.08 -16.17
N GLN A 182 19.23 -6.29 -17.04
CA GLN A 182 19.10 -7.55 -17.76
C GLN A 182 20.30 -7.81 -18.69
N VAL A 183 20.81 -6.75 -19.34
CA VAL A 183 21.99 -6.80 -20.19
C VAL A 183 23.26 -6.99 -19.36
N SER A 184 23.40 -6.37 -18.19
CA SER A 184 24.56 -6.60 -17.31
C SER A 184 24.55 -7.97 -16.62
N GLU A 185 23.36 -8.53 -16.34
CA GLU A 185 23.22 -9.92 -15.84
C GLU A 185 23.46 -10.98 -16.93
N LEU A 186 23.41 -10.56 -18.20
CA LEU A 186 23.86 -11.34 -19.37
C LEU A 186 25.36 -11.16 -19.66
N GLY A 187 26.12 -10.57 -18.71
CA GLY A 187 27.53 -10.23 -18.86
C GLY A 187 28.30 -11.18 -19.78
N ASP A 188 28.87 -10.58 -20.83
CA ASP A 188 30.04 -11.07 -21.55
C ASP A 188 30.00 -12.49 -22.13
N ALA A 189 28.81 -13.04 -22.38
CA ALA A 189 28.68 -14.22 -23.25
C ALA A 189 28.91 -13.89 -24.75
N PHE A 190 29.08 -12.60 -25.08
CA PHE A 190 29.38 -12.08 -26.42
C PHE A 190 30.40 -10.93 -26.39
N SER A 191 31.19 -10.78 -25.32
CA SER A 191 32.44 -10.02 -25.45
C SER A 191 33.45 -10.96 -26.08
N ASP A 192 33.53 -10.91 -27.41
CA ASP A 192 34.55 -11.61 -28.17
C ASP A 192 35.92 -11.01 -27.81
N ASP A 193 36.63 -11.68 -26.89
CA ASP A 193 38.10 -11.77 -26.88
C ASP A 193 38.50 -13.18 -27.34
#